data_AF-A0A0A6VDC5-F1
#
_entry.id   AF-A0A0A6VDC5-F1
#
_cell.length_a   1.000
_cell.length_b   1.000
_cell.length_c   1.000
_cell.angle_alpha   90.00
_cell.angle_beta   90.00
_cell.angle_gamma   90.00
#
_symmetry.space_group_name_H-M   'P 1'
#
loop_
_entity.id
_entity.type
_entity.pdbx_description
1 polymer ?
#
loop_
_entity_poly.entity_id
_entity_poly.type
_entity_poly.pdbx_seq_one_letter_code
_entity_poly.pdbx_strand_id
1 'polypeptide(L)'
;MVLVLSNKKFDGLNPIYCGPFLLGSMWFLKLGNGHFVRFMFMNAIMDALYAFPGVVLFRNWRVANLIRMKRPQFLALLLSNAVLLYVFQSLLEKGFNKLRIR
;
A
#
# COMPACT_ATOMS: atom_id res chain seq x y z
N MET A 1 -18.26 31.36 -17.69
CA MET A 1 -17.58 31.14 -16.39
C MET A 1 -17.87 29.70 -15.95
N VAL A 2 -17.17 28.71 -16.53
CA VAL A 2 -17.32 27.30 -16.16
C VAL A 2 -15.95 26.85 -15.63
N LEU A 3 -15.86 26.96 -14.31
CA LEU A 3 -15.03 26.19 -13.39
C LEU A 3 -13.79 25.50 -14.00
N VAL A 4 -12.69 26.24 -14.00
CA VAL A 4 -11.34 25.73 -13.83
C VAL A 4 -11.26 25.07 -12.45
N LEU A 5 -11.80 23.86 -12.28
CA LEU A 5 -11.68 23.10 -11.05
C LEU A 5 -10.50 22.14 -11.14
N SER A 6 -9.51 22.43 -10.29
CA SER A 6 -8.44 21.53 -9.85
C SER A 6 -7.43 21.09 -10.90
N ASN A 7 -6.46 21.97 -11.16
CA ASN A 7 -5.06 21.54 -11.27
C ASN A 7 -4.55 21.10 -9.87
N LYS A 8 -5.20 20.10 -9.24
CA LYS A 8 -4.70 19.48 -8.02
C LYS A 8 -3.65 18.47 -8.45
N LYS A 9 -2.37 18.86 -8.39
CA LYS A 9 -1.27 17.89 -8.42
C LYS A 9 -1.60 16.83 -7.38
N PHE A 10 -1.62 15.56 -7.78
CA PHE A 10 -1.68 14.45 -6.85
C PHE A 10 -0.40 14.50 -5.99
N ASP A 11 -0.52 15.14 -4.83
CA ASP A 11 0.46 15.18 -3.77
C ASP A 11 0.27 13.90 -2.95
N GLY A 12 1.08 12.88 -3.24
CA GLY A 12 1.03 11.57 -2.57
C GLY A 12 1.25 11.61 -1.05
N LEU A 13 1.55 12.80 -0.50
CA LEU A 13 1.70 13.05 0.92
C LEU A 13 0.41 13.52 1.62
N ASN A 14 -0.68 13.74 0.87
CA ASN A 14 -1.93 14.23 1.45
C ASN A 14 -2.49 13.17 2.44
N PRO A 15 -2.78 13.54 3.71
CA PRO A 15 -3.24 12.62 4.75
C PRO A 15 -4.47 11.79 4.36
N ILE A 16 -5.33 12.33 3.50
CA ILE A 16 -6.55 11.64 3.03
C ILE A 16 -6.20 10.37 2.24
N TYR A 17 -5.09 10.37 1.51
CA TYR A 17 -4.65 9.21 0.72
C TYR A 17 -3.60 8.38 1.48
N CYS A 18 -2.71 9.03 2.22
CA CYS A 18 -1.65 8.36 2.98
C CYS A 18 -2.20 7.59 4.19
N GLY A 19 -3.22 8.12 4.87
CA GLY A 19 -3.83 7.52 6.06
C GLY A 19 -4.38 6.10 5.81
N PRO A 20 -5.29 5.90 4.85
CA PRO A 20 -5.81 4.56 4.54
C PRO A 20 -4.73 3.56 4.12
N PHE A 21 -3.72 4.01 3.37
CA PHE A 21 -2.59 3.17 2.98
C PHE A 21 -1.76 2.72 4.19
N LEU A 22 -1.45 3.64 5.12
CA LEU A 22 -0.73 3.34 6.34
C LEU A 22 -1.53 2.42 7.27
N LEU A 23 -2.82 2.69 7.47
CA LEU A 23 -3.71 1.85 8.28
C LEU A 23 -3.82 0.44 7.71
N GLY A 24 -4.01 0.30 6.39
CA GLY A 24 -4.01 -0.99 5.71
C GLY A 24 -2.69 -1.73 5.93
N SER A 25 -1.57 -1.06 5.70
CA SER A 25 -0.23 -1.61 5.91
C SER A 25 -0.04 -2.13 7.34
N MET A 26 -0.39 -1.34 8.35
CA MET A 26 -0.32 -1.75 9.77
C MET A 26 -1.21 -2.97 10.07
N TRP A 27 -2.41 -3.00 9.49
CA TRP A 27 -3.34 -4.12 9.65
C TRP A 27 -2.76 -5.42 9.09
N PHE A 28 -2.17 -5.36 7.89
CA PHE A 28 -1.55 -6.53 7.26
C PHE A 28 -0.30 -7.01 8.00
N LEU A 29 0.50 -6.10 8.56
CA LEU A 29 1.64 -6.48 9.41
C LEU A 29 1.19 -7.19 10.68
N LYS A 30 0.12 -6.70 11.32
CA LYS A 30 -0.48 -7.33 12.50
C LYS A 30 -1.01 -8.73 12.17
N LEU A 31 -1.67 -8.90 11.03
CA LEU A 31 -2.18 -10.20 10.57
C LEU A 31 -1.07 -11.18 10.17
N GLY A 32 0.05 -10.67 9.64
CA GLY A 32 1.23 -11.45 9.30
C GLY A 32 1.91 -12.07 10.53
N ASN A 33 1.77 -11.43 11.70
CA ASN A 33 2.23 -11.92 13.00
C ASN A 33 3.71 -12.39 13.00
N GLY A 34 4.55 -11.73 12.19
CA GLY A 34 5.97 -12.05 12.02
C GLY A 34 6.27 -13.18 11.02
N HIS A 35 5.26 -13.90 10.50
CA HIS A 35 5.46 -15.00 9.55
C HIS A 35 5.46 -14.53 8.09
N PHE A 36 6.63 -14.58 7.43
CA PHE A 36 6.82 -14.07 6.06
C PHE A 36 5.81 -14.60 5.05
N VAL A 37 5.58 -15.91 5.03
CA VAL A 37 4.70 -16.54 4.02
C VAL A 37 3.26 -16.08 4.18
N ARG A 38 2.79 -15.97 5.42
CA ARG A 38 1.41 -15.55 5.71
C ARG A 38 1.21 -14.09 5.34
N PHE A 39 2.18 -13.25 5.70
CA PHE A 39 2.20 -11.84 5.35
C PHE A 39 2.21 -11.63 3.82
N MET A 40 3.09 -12.33 3.10
CA MET A 40 3.20 -12.19 1.64
C MET A 40 1.95 -12.69 0.93
N PHE A 41 1.36 -13.81 1.36
CA PHE A 41 0.16 -14.34 0.73
C PHE A 41 -1.03 -13.38 0.91
N MET A 42 -1.24 -12.86 2.13
CA MET A 42 -2.31 -11.91 2.41
C MET A 42 -2.12 -10.59 1.65
N ASN A 43 -0.89 -10.03 1.61
CA ASN A 43 -0.61 -8.84 0.82
C ASN A 43 -0.80 -9.09 -0.67
N ALA A 44 -0.29 -10.20 -1.22
CA ALA A 44 -0.44 -10.50 -2.64
C ALA A 44 -1.90 -10.59 -3.08
N ILE A 45 -2.78 -11.19 -2.26
CA ILE A 45 -4.22 -11.23 -2.51
C ILE A 45 -4.79 -9.80 -2.55
N MET A 46 -4.48 -8.99 -1.54
CA MET A 46 -5.01 -7.64 -1.42
C MET A 46 -4.48 -6.70 -2.50
N ASP A 47 -3.20 -6.81 -2.85
CA ASP A 47 -2.56 -6.08 -3.93
C ASP A 47 -3.15 -6.47 -5.29
N ALA A 48 -3.49 -7.75 -5.49
CA ALA A 48 -4.22 -8.19 -6.67
C ALA A 48 -5.64 -7.61 -6.70
N LEU A 49 -6.37 -7.64 -5.58
CA LEU A 49 -7.68 -6.97 -5.47
C LEU A 49 -7.57 -5.46 -5.74
N TYR A 50 -6.49 -4.81 -5.30
CA TYR A 50 -6.30 -3.39 -5.55
C TYR A 50 -5.96 -3.10 -7.01
N ALA A 51 -5.03 -3.87 -7.60
CA ALA A 51 -4.52 -3.67 -8.95
C ALA A 51 -5.55 -4.00 -10.05
N PHE A 52 -6.45 -4.97 -9.81
CA PHE A 52 -7.45 -5.39 -10.79
C PHE A 52 -8.81 -4.72 -10.56
N PRO A 53 -9.66 -5.15 -9.59
CA PRO A 53 -10.95 -4.49 -9.39
C PRO A 53 -10.81 -3.08 -8.82
N GLY A 54 -9.86 -2.83 -7.93
CA GLY A 54 -9.64 -1.50 -7.34
C GLY A 54 -9.37 -0.43 -8.40
N VAL A 55 -8.42 -0.66 -9.30
CA VAL A 55 -8.10 0.27 -10.41
C VAL A 55 -9.32 0.54 -11.30
N VAL A 56 -10.16 -0.46 -11.57
CA VAL A 56 -11.40 -0.25 -12.35
C VAL A 56 -12.39 0.62 -11.58
N LEU A 57 -12.56 0.39 -10.27
CA LEU A 57 -13.41 1.19 -9.40
C LEU A 57 -12.94 2.66 -9.36
N PHE A 58 -11.65 2.90 -9.13
CA PHE A 58 -11.06 4.24 -9.07
C PHE A 58 -11.14 4.98 -10.41
N ARG A 59 -11.02 4.24 -11.53
CA ARG A 59 -11.24 4.79 -12.87
C ARG A 59 -12.69 5.21 -13.06
N ASN A 60 -13.65 4.43 -12.59
CA ASN A 60 -15.07 4.75 -12.69
C ASN A 60 -15.45 5.97 -11.83
N TRP A 61 -14.83 6.11 -10.66
CA TRP A 61 -14.99 7.26 -9.78
C TRP A 61 -14.15 8.49 -10.17
N ARG A 62 -13.41 8.43 -11.29
CA ARG A 62 -12.50 9.49 -11.78
C ARG A 62 -11.45 9.95 -10.75
N VAL A 63 -11.18 9.15 -9.73
CA VAL A 63 -10.23 9.49 -8.65
C VAL A 63 -8.79 9.28 -9.12
N ALA A 64 -8.52 8.19 -9.82
CA ALA A 64 -7.19 7.88 -10.33
C ALA A 64 -7.28 7.14 -11.66
N ASN A 65 -6.56 7.63 -12.67
CA ASN A 65 -6.27 6.86 -13.88
C ASN A 65 -4.81 6.37 -13.80
N LEU A 66 -4.58 5.10 -14.12
CA LEU A 66 -3.23 4.59 -14.43
C LEU A 66 -2.79 5.14 -15.80
N ILE A 67 -2.51 6.46 -15.87
CA ILE A 67 -2.18 7.14 -17.13
C ILE A 67 -0.79 6.70 -17.64
N ARG A 68 0.11 6.28 -16.74
CA ARG A 68 1.52 6.03 -17.04
C ARG A 68 2.01 4.59 -16.82
N MET A 69 1.20 3.69 -16.25
CA MET A 69 1.71 2.38 -15.82
C MET A 69 0.74 1.22 -16.16
N LYS A 70 1.29 0.09 -16.61
CA LYS A 70 0.50 -1.12 -16.90
C LYS A 70 0.11 -1.84 -15.61
N ARG A 71 -1.07 -2.47 -15.57
CA ARG A 71 -1.58 -3.24 -14.40
C ARG A 71 -0.58 -4.25 -13.81
N PRO A 72 0.12 -5.11 -14.59
CA PRO A 72 1.09 -6.04 -14.00
C PRO A 72 2.32 -5.34 -13.42
N GLN A 73 2.74 -4.21 -13.99
CA GLN A 73 3.84 -3.41 -13.44
C GLN A 73 3.44 -2.77 -12.11
N PHE A 74 2.19 -2.29 -12.03
CA PHE A 74 1.64 -1.73 -10.80
C PHE A 74 1.52 -2.79 -9.70
N LEU A 75 1.07 -4.00 -10.03
CA LEU A 75 1.05 -5.13 -9.09
C LEU A 75 2.45 -5.49 -8.60
N ALA A 76 3.44 -5.52 -9.49
CA ALA A 76 4.83 -5.78 -9.11
C ALA A 76 5.38 -4.71 -8.14
N LEU A 77 5.02 -3.44 -8.33
CA LEU A 77 5.35 -2.37 -7.37
C LEU A 77 4.71 -2.60 -6.00
N LEU A 78 3.42 -2.95 -5.96
CA LEU A 78 2.71 -3.21 -4.70
C LEU A 78 3.34 -4.40 -3.95
N LEU A 79 3.64 -5.49 -4.66
CA LEU A 79 4.35 -6.64 -4.11
C LEU A 79 5.76 -6.26 -3.59
N SER A 80 6.48 -5.39 -4.29
CA SER A 80 7.77 -4.90 -3.82
C SER A 80 7.66 -4.09 -2.53
N ASN A 81 6.59 -3.29 -2.38
CA ASN A 81 6.30 -2.57 -1.15
C ASN A 81 5.96 -3.52 -0.01
N ALA A 82 5.21 -4.60 -0.26
CA ALA A 82 4.94 -5.61 0.75
C ALA A 82 6.25 -6.23 1.29
N VAL A 83 7.18 -6.59 0.42
CA VAL A 83 8.50 -7.09 0.83
C VAL A 83 9.24 -6.06 1.69
N LEU A 84 9.28 -4.79 1.25
CA LEU A 84 9.92 -3.71 2.00
C LEU A 84 9.30 -3.55 3.40
N LEU A 85 7.97 -3.62 3.48
CA LEU A 85 7.20 -3.47 4.71
C LEU A 85 7.50 -4.59 5.71
N TYR A 86 7.62 -5.84 5.24
CA TYR A 86 8.02 -6.96 6.09
C TYR A 86 9.45 -6.84 6.60
N VAL A 87 10.38 -6.42 5.75
CA VAL A 87 11.77 -6.16 6.16
C VAL A 87 11.80 -5.09 7.25
N PHE A 88 11.03 -4.01 7.09
CA PHE A 88 10.92 -2.97 8.10
C PHE A 88 10.36 -3.51 9.43
N GLN A 89 9.30 -4.32 9.39
CA GLN A 89 8.78 -5.00 10.59
C GLN A 89 9.85 -5.87 11.26
N SER A 90 10.58 -6.68 10.51
CA SER A 90 11.61 -7.56 11.06
C SER A 90 12.75 -6.77 11.75
N LEU A 91 13.15 -5.63 11.18
CA LEU A 91 14.13 -4.74 11.80
C LEU A 91 13.61 -4.13 13.10
N LEU A 92 12.35 -3.67 13.12
CA LEU A 92 11.71 -3.13 14.31
C LEU A 92 11.56 -4.18 15.41
N GLU A 93 11.11 -5.39 15.09
CA GLU A 93 10.97 -6.49 16.06
C GLU A 93 12.31 -6.86 16.70
N LYS A 94 13.39 -6.89 15.91
CA LYS A 94 14.75 -7.10 16.43
C LYS A 94 15.20 -5.94 17.33
N GLY A 95 14.93 -4.70 16.94
CA GLY A 95 15.23 -3.51 17.74
C GLY A 95 14.49 -3.49 19.08
N PHE A 96 13.18 -3.76 19.07
CA PHE A 96 12.35 -3.83 20.27
C PHE A 96 12.74 -4.98 21.20
N ASN A 97 13.02 -6.18 20.66
CA ASN A 97 13.47 -7.30 21.47
C ASN A 97 14.82 -7.03 22.15
N LYS A 98 15.73 -6.32 21.47
CA LYS A 98 17.02 -5.92 22.06
C LYS A 98 16.87 -4.91 23.21
N LEU A 99 15.87 -4.02 23.14
CA LEU A 99 15.57 -3.04 24.19
C LEU A 99 14.85 -3.65 25.40
N ARG A 100 14.00 -4.67 25.18
CA ARG A 100 13.24 -5.35 26.24
C ARG A 100 14.10 -6.25 27.15
N ILE A 101 15.30 -6.63 26.69
CA ILE A 101 16.25 -7.51 27.44
C ILE A 101 17.29 -6.68 28.22
N ARG A 102 17.23 -5.34 28.14
CA ARG A 102 17.97 -4.41 29.02
C ARG A 102 17.04 -3.85 30.08
#